data_AF-A0A6L5Z5M5-F1
#
_entry.id   AF-A0A6L5Z5M5-F1
#
_cell.length_a   1.000
_cell.length_b   1.000
_cell.length_c   1.000
_cell.angle_alpha   90.00
_cell.angle_beta   90.00
_cell.angle_gamma   90.00
#
_symmetry.space_group_name_H-M   'P 1'
#
loop_
_entity.id
_entity.type
_entity.pdbx_description
1 polymer ?
#
loop_
_entity_poly.entity_id
_entity_poly.type
_entity_poly.pdbx_seq_one_letter_code
_entity_poly.pdbx_strand_id
1 'polypeptide(L)'
;MGLPDAALKGLAGALAEDLGGTTAPGARADDILREKEKFLAKVREYAAFSREARLEAEVARLRGNLKTIAGLCKRPIDADQALLNRKLGEIYDTVDLLPDLDLETDLAWMKANGHSPETPSA
;
A
#
# COMPACT_ATOMS: atom_id res chain seq x y z
N MET A 1 21.77 20.04 -10.88
CA MET A 1 23.00 19.73 -10.13
C MET A 1 22.69 18.58 -9.19
N GLY A 2 23.35 17.43 -9.36
CA GLY A 2 23.10 16.24 -8.54
C GLY A 2 23.70 16.38 -7.14
N LEU A 3 23.08 15.72 -6.16
CA LEU A 3 23.63 15.61 -4.81
C LEU A 3 24.92 14.78 -4.84
N PRO A 4 25.97 15.15 -4.09
CA PRO A 4 27.21 14.39 -4.04
C PRO A 4 26.99 13.00 -3.42
N ASP A 5 27.67 11.98 -3.94
CA ASP A 5 27.57 10.56 -3.54
C ASP A 5 27.59 10.30 -2.03
N ALA A 6 28.34 11.11 -1.28
CA ALA A 6 28.40 11.01 0.18
C ALA A 6 27.07 11.36 0.85
N ALA A 7 26.34 12.35 0.33
CA ALA A 7 25.02 12.73 0.81
C ALA A 7 23.97 11.67 0.46
N LEU A 8 24.09 11.04 -0.71
CA LEU A 8 23.21 9.94 -1.12
C LEU A 8 23.39 8.69 -0.25
N LYS A 9 24.63 8.36 0.11
CA LYS A 9 24.93 7.25 1.03
C LYS A 9 24.41 7.50 2.45
N GLY A 10 24.56 8.73 2.97
CA GLY A 10 24.02 9.10 4.27
C GLY A 10 22.50 9.01 4.33
N LEU A 11 21.82 9.43 3.26
CA LEU A 11 20.35 9.37 3.17
C LEU A 11 19.83 7.93 3.02
N ALA A 12 20.55 7.08 2.27
CA ALA A 12 20.23 5.67 2.14
C ALA A 12 20.42 4.90 3.48
N GLY A 13 21.45 5.26 4.26
CA GLY A 13 21.66 4.72 5.60
C GLY A 13 20.53 5.09 6.57
N ALA A 14 20.16 6.38 6.62
CA ALA A 14 19.07 6.85 7.48
C ALA A 14 17.71 6.22 7.11
N LEU A 15 17.44 6.02 5.82
CA LEU A 15 16.23 5.33 5.35
C LEU A 15 16.22 3.84 5.68
N ALA A 16 17.37 3.17 5.67
CA ALA A 16 17.46 1.75 6.03
C ALA A 16 17.25 1.50 7.53
N GLU A 17 17.65 2.45 8.38
CA GLU A 17 17.39 2.42 9.83
C GLU A 17 15.92 2.67 10.16
N ASP A 18 15.28 3.65 9.50
CA ASP A 18 13.88 4.04 9.76
C ASP A 18 12.86 3.01 9.22
N LEU A 19 13.22 2.30 8.14
CA LEU A 19 12.40 1.23 7.53
C LEU A 19 12.65 -0.17 8.11
N GLY A 20 13.30 -0.28 9.27
CA GLY A 20 13.42 -1.57 9.97
C GLY A 20 14.32 -2.59 9.28
N GLY A 21 15.42 -2.14 8.65
CA GLY A 21 16.59 -3.00 8.42
C GLY A 21 16.43 -4.17 7.44
N THR A 22 15.46 -4.16 6.53
CA THR A 22 15.36 -5.18 5.46
C THR A 22 15.49 -4.55 4.08
N THR A 23 16.70 -4.12 3.74
CA THR A 23 17.09 -4.11 2.33
C THR A 23 17.47 -5.55 1.97
N ALA A 24 16.81 -6.14 0.97
CA ALA A 24 17.11 -7.49 0.51
C ALA A 24 18.63 -7.62 0.21
N PRO A 25 19.26 -8.78 0.45
CA PRO A 25 20.69 -8.95 0.22
C PRO A 25 21.05 -8.56 -1.23
N GLY A 26 21.78 -7.46 -1.40
CA GLY A 26 22.20 -6.96 -2.72
C GLY A 26 21.48 -5.71 -3.25
N ALA A 27 20.50 -5.13 -2.53
CA ALA A 27 19.90 -3.85 -2.92
C ALA A 27 20.97 -2.74 -2.90
N ARG A 28 21.25 -2.14 -4.06
CA ARG A 28 22.20 -1.02 -4.15
C ARG A 28 21.49 0.27 -3.71
N ALA A 29 22.25 1.24 -3.21
CA ALA A 29 21.71 2.55 -2.83
C ALA A 29 20.90 3.19 -3.98
N ASP A 30 21.34 3.01 -5.23
CA ASP A 30 20.63 3.48 -6.42
C ASP A 30 19.26 2.82 -6.62
N ASP A 31 19.12 1.54 -6.24
CA ASP A 31 17.85 0.83 -6.34
C ASP A 31 16.84 1.33 -5.31
N ILE A 32 17.32 1.64 -4.10
CA ILE A 32 16.52 2.23 -3.02
C ILE A 32 16.06 3.64 -3.42
N LEU A 33 16.96 4.46 -3.99
CA LEU A 33 16.61 5.79 -4.47
C LEU A 33 15.58 5.73 -5.60
N ARG A 34 15.75 4.81 -6.56
CA ARG A 34 14.79 4.59 -7.63
C ARG A 34 13.42 4.17 -7.11
N GLU A 35 13.38 3.27 -6.12
CA GLU A 35 12.10 2.81 -5.55
C GLU A 35 11.41 3.91 -4.74
N LYS A 36 12.19 4.72 -4.00
CA LYS A 36 11.69 5.93 -3.35
C LYS A 36 11.08 6.91 -4.35
N GLU A 37 11.75 7.16 -5.48
CA GLU A 37 11.22 8.05 -6.53
C GLU A 37 9.90 7.54 -7.10
N LYS A 38 9.78 6.23 -7.37
CA LYS A 38 8.52 5.61 -7.80
C LYS A 38 7.42 5.75 -6.75
N PHE A 39 7.73 5.50 -5.48
CA PHE A 39 6.78 5.67 -4.39
C PHE A 39 6.30 7.11 -4.29
N LEU A 40 7.21 8.09 -4.31
CA LEU A 40 6.87 9.51 -4.30
C LEU A 40 6.03 9.92 -5.51
N ALA A 41 6.30 9.35 -6.69
CA ALA A 41 5.48 9.59 -7.88
C ALA A 41 4.04 9.10 -7.68
N LYS A 42 3.86 7.89 -7.13
CA LYS A 42 2.53 7.34 -6.80
C LYS A 42 1.81 8.16 -5.74
N VAL A 43 2.51 8.61 -4.69
CA VAL A 43 1.94 9.49 -3.67
C VAL A 43 1.45 10.81 -4.27
N ARG A 44 2.23 11.43 -5.18
CA ARG A 44 1.82 12.66 -5.88
C ARG A 44 0.63 12.43 -6.79
N GLU A 45 0.65 11.33 -7.53
CA GLU A 45 -0.46 10.94 -8.40
C GLU A 45 -1.74 10.75 -7.58
N TYR A 46 -1.67 10.00 -6.48
CA TYR A 46 -2.80 9.78 -5.57
C TYR A 46 -3.31 11.09 -4.97
N ALA A 47 -2.41 11.97 -4.52
CA ALA A 47 -2.76 13.26 -3.94
C ALA A 47 -3.39 14.23 -4.96
N ALA A 48 -3.15 14.03 -6.26
CA ALA A 48 -3.78 14.83 -7.31
C ALA A 48 -5.27 14.46 -7.52
N PHE A 49 -5.74 13.32 -7.03
CA PHE A 49 -7.18 13.01 -7.04
C PHE A 49 -7.91 13.76 -5.92
N SER A 50 -9.16 14.14 -6.21
CA SER A 50 -10.04 14.79 -5.24
C SER A 50 -10.16 13.97 -3.95
N ARG A 51 -10.44 14.64 -2.83
CA ARG A 51 -10.67 13.95 -1.55
C ARG A 51 -11.86 12.98 -1.64
N GLU A 52 -12.88 13.33 -2.41
CA GLU A 52 -14.05 12.50 -2.63
C GLU A 52 -13.67 11.20 -3.36
N ALA A 53 -12.94 11.29 -4.48
CA ALA A 53 -12.51 10.12 -5.25
C ALA A 53 -11.68 9.14 -4.39
N ARG A 54 -10.79 9.68 -3.55
CA ARG A 54 -9.96 8.88 -2.62
C ARG A 54 -10.80 8.17 -1.56
N LEU A 55 -11.80 8.85 -0.99
CA LEU A 55 -12.72 8.23 -0.02
C LEU A 55 -13.60 7.17 -0.68
N GLU A 56 -14.02 7.37 -1.92
CA GLU A 56 -14.80 6.37 -2.65
C GLU A 56 -13.98 5.11 -2.92
N ALA A 57 -12.70 5.26 -3.28
CA ALA A 57 -11.78 4.13 -3.42
C ALA A 57 -11.55 3.40 -2.09
N GLU A 58 -11.34 4.14 -1.00
CA GLU A 58 -11.22 3.58 0.35
C GLU A 58 -12.48 2.78 0.73
N VAL A 59 -13.67 3.34 0.53
CA VAL A 59 -14.95 2.66 0.80
C VAL A 59 -15.12 1.43 -0.09
N ALA A 60 -14.72 1.48 -1.36
CA ALA A 60 -14.78 0.33 -2.26
C ALA A 60 -13.87 -0.81 -1.78
N ARG A 61 -12.65 -0.49 -1.34
CA ARG A 61 -11.70 -1.44 -0.76
C ARG A 61 -12.22 -2.04 0.54
N LEU A 62 -12.69 -1.21 1.47
CA LEU A 62 -13.31 -1.66 2.74
C LEU A 62 -14.50 -2.59 2.48
N ARG A 63 -15.35 -2.29 1.49
CA ARG A 63 -16.45 -3.19 1.08
C ARG A 63 -15.94 -4.52 0.52
N GLY A 64 -14.83 -4.52 -0.21
CA GLY A 64 -14.15 -5.74 -0.67
C GLY A 64 -13.69 -6.60 0.50
N ASN A 65 -12.96 -6.00 1.45
CA ASN A 65 -12.46 -6.69 2.65
C ASN A 65 -13.61 -7.28 3.48
N LEU A 66 -14.70 -6.52 3.67
CA LEU A 66 -15.90 -7.00 4.36
C LEU A 66 -16.55 -8.20 3.64
N LYS A 67 -16.62 -8.18 2.31
CA LYS A 67 -17.12 -9.33 1.52
C LYS A 67 -16.23 -10.56 1.70
N THR A 68 -14.91 -10.38 1.72
CA THR A 68 -13.94 -11.46 1.94
C THR A 68 -14.13 -12.08 3.33
N ILE A 69 -14.17 -11.26 4.38
CA ILE A 69 -14.42 -11.71 5.76
C ILE A 69 -15.77 -12.44 5.85
N ALA A 70 -16.83 -11.87 5.29
CA ALA A 70 -18.14 -12.51 5.27
C ALA A 70 -18.13 -13.87 4.54
N GLY A 71 -17.34 -14.00 3.46
CA GLY A 71 -17.12 -15.25 2.75
C GLY A 71 -16.37 -16.29 3.59
N LEU A 72 -15.36 -15.86 4.36
CA LEU A 72 -14.63 -16.73 5.29
C LEU A 72 -15.53 -17.24 6.42
N CYS A 73 -16.38 -16.38 6.97
CA CYS A 73 -17.32 -16.72 8.05
C CYS A 73 -18.49 -17.62 7.61
N LYS A 74 -18.90 -17.57 6.34
CA LYS A 74 -20.01 -18.40 5.81
C LYS A 74 -19.61 -19.82 5.42
N ARG A 75 -18.32 -20.13 5.36
CA ARG A 75 -17.84 -21.47 5.00
C ARG A 75 -17.97 -22.41 6.20
N PRO A 76 -18.50 -23.64 6.01
CA PRO A 76 -18.50 -24.63 7.08
C PRO A 76 -17.06 -24.87 7.54
N ILE A 77 -16.86 -24.83 8.85
CA ILE A 77 -15.60 -25.16 9.49
C ILE A 77 -15.74 -26.63 9.90
N ASP A 78 -15.14 -27.53 9.13
CA ASP A 78 -14.84 -28.85 9.65
C ASP A 78 -13.87 -28.67 10.81
N ALA A 79 -14.11 -29.37 11.93
CA ALA A 79 -13.52 -29.16 13.25
C ALA A 79 -11.99 -29.42 13.35
N ASP A 80 -11.25 -29.23 12.27
CA ASP A 80 -9.80 -29.18 12.28
C ASP A 80 -9.33 -27.83 12.83
N GLN A 81 -8.73 -27.89 14.02
CA GLN A 81 -8.16 -26.74 14.72
C GLN A 81 -7.12 -26.00 13.86
N ALA A 82 -6.38 -26.71 12.99
CA ALA A 82 -5.41 -26.09 12.09
C ALA A 82 -6.10 -25.25 11.00
N LEU A 83 -7.22 -25.74 10.46
CA LEU A 83 -8.03 -24.99 9.49
C LEU A 83 -8.69 -23.76 10.14
N LEU A 84 -9.15 -23.89 11.37
CA LEU A 84 -9.71 -22.77 12.14
C LEU A 84 -8.65 -21.68 12.38
N ASN A 85 -7.47 -22.06 12.86
CA ASN A 85 -6.37 -21.13 13.11
C ASN A 85 -5.91 -20.43 11.83
N ARG A 86 -5.86 -21.15 10.70
CA ARG A 86 -5.56 -20.56 9.39
C ARG A 86 -6.61 -19.53 8.96
N LYS A 87 -7.90 -19.85 9.09
CA LYS A 87 -9.00 -18.93 8.75
C LYS A 87 -9.00 -17.70 9.64
N LEU A 88 -8.71 -17.86 10.94
CA LEU A 88 -8.55 -16.75 11.87
C LEU A 88 -7.37 -15.86 11.46
N GLY A 89 -6.23 -16.45 11.07
CA GLY A 89 -5.11 -15.71 10.50
C GLY A 89 -5.51 -14.90 9.27
N GLU A 90 -6.19 -15.52 8.29
CA GLU A 90 -6.67 -14.82 7.08
C GLU A 90 -7.62 -13.65 7.40
N ILE A 91 -8.45 -13.78 8.45
CA ILE A 91 -9.32 -12.69 8.93
C ILE A 91 -8.48 -11.58 9.58
N TYR A 92 -7.53 -11.92 10.45
CA TYR A 92 -6.67 -10.92 11.11
C TYR A 92 -5.82 -10.17 10.10
N ASP A 93 -5.18 -10.86 9.16
CA ASP A 93 -4.41 -10.22 8.08
C ASP A 93 -5.29 -9.26 7.27
N THR A 94 -6.55 -9.63 7.00
CA THR A 94 -7.49 -8.76 6.27
C THR A 94 -7.93 -7.55 7.11
N VAL A 95 -8.09 -7.71 8.42
CA VAL A 95 -8.47 -6.64 9.36
C VAL A 95 -7.31 -5.67 9.56
N ASP A 96 -6.08 -6.15 9.64
CA ASP A 96 -4.87 -5.34 9.78
C ASP A 96 -4.62 -4.46 8.54
N LEU A 97 -5.11 -4.87 7.37
CA LEU A 97 -5.08 -4.08 6.12
C LEU A 97 -6.20 -3.02 6.02
N LEU A 98 -7.17 -2.99 6.93
CA LEU A 98 -8.23 -1.96 6.94
C LEU A 98 -7.70 -0.53 7.14
N PRO A 99 -6.76 -0.25 8.08
CA PRO A 99 -6.17 1.09 8.23
C PRO A 99 -5.17 1.47 7.12
N ASP A 100 -4.65 0.51 6.36
CA ASP A 100 -3.56 0.77 5.41
C ASP A 100 -4.07 1.44 4.13
N LEU A 101 -3.34 2.48 3.72
CA LEU A 101 -3.54 3.17 2.44
C LEU A 101 -2.94 2.33 1.31
N ASP A 102 -3.78 1.80 0.43
CA ASP A 102 -3.35 1.05 -0.75
C ASP A 102 -3.33 1.95 -1.99
N LEU A 103 -2.21 2.62 -2.20
CA LEU A 103 -2.02 3.55 -3.31
C LEU A 103 -2.26 2.92 -4.67
N GLU A 104 -1.90 1.65 -4.86
CA GLU A 104 -2.00 1.01 -6.18
C GLU A 104 -3.44 0.64 -6.50
N THR A 105 -4.11 -0.06 -5.57
CA THR A 105 -5.49 -0.47 -5.74
C THR A 105 -6.41 0.74 -5.84
N ASP A 106 -6.20 1.75 -5.01
CA ASP A 106 -7.06 2.93 -5.00
C ASP A 106 -6.86 3.77 -6.28
N LEU A 107 -5.61 3.94 -6.76
CA LEU A 107 -5.33 4.61 -8.04
C LEU A 107 -5.96 3.87 -9.23
N ALA A 108 -5.84 2.54 -9.26
CA ALA A 108 -6.43 1.73 -10.31
C ALA A 108 -7.96 1.83 -10.31
N TRP A 109 -8.57 1.76 -9.12
CA TRP A 109 -10.02 1.90 -8.95
C TRP A 109 -10.51 3.28 -9.39
N MET A 110 -9.85 4.37 -8.95
CA MET A 110 -10.25 5.73 -9.31
C MET A 110 -10.23 5.96 -10.82
N LYS A 111 -9.15 5.54 -11.50
CA LYS A 111 -9.05 5.63 -12.97
C LYS A 111 -10.11 4.80 -13.69
N ALA A 112 -10.38 3.59 -13.19
CA ALA A 112 -11.40 2.71 -13.77
C ALA A 112 -12.82 3.26 -13.61
N ASN A 113 -13.07 4.10 -12.60
CA ASN A 113 -14.37 4.72 -12.32
C ASN A 113 -14.48 6.16 -12.84
N GLY A 114 -13.57 6.58 -13.72
CA GLY A 114 -13.68 7.86 -14.44
C GLY A 114 -13.24 9.09 -13.63
N HIS A 115 -12.68 8.89 -12.44
CA HIS A 115 -12.03 9.99 -11.74
C HIS A 115 -10.75 10.37 -12.49
N SER A 116 -10.46 11.66 -12.53
CA SER A 116 -9.23 12.20 -13.11
C SER A 116 -8.48 13.00 -12.06
N PRO A 117 -7.14 13.05 -12.14
CA PRO A 117 -6.36 13.95 -11.31
C PRO A 117 -6.82 15.40 -11.53
N GLU A 118 -7.05 16.12 -10.45
CA GLU A 118 -7.24 17.56 -10.48
C GLU A 118 -5.89 18.21 -10.83
N THR A 119 -5.86 19.03 -11.86
CA THR A 119 -4.72 19.90 -12.10
C THR A 119 -4.55 20.81 -10.89
N PRO A 120 -3.37 20.84 -10.24
CA PRO A 120 -3.13 21.82 -9.19
C PRO A 120 -3.32 23.21 -9.80
N SER A 121 -4.29 23.97 -9.27
CA SER A 121 -4.46 25.36 -9.64
C SER A 121 -3.15 26.08 -9.29
N ALA A 122 -2.50 26.63 -10.31
CA ALA A 122 -1.22 27.32 -10.21
C ALA A 122 -1.26 28.53 -9.27
#